data_AF-D2ZTN1-F1
#
_entry.id   AF-D2ZTN1-F1
#
_cell.length_a   1.000
_cell.length_b   1.000
_cell.length_c   1.000
_cell.angle_alpha   90.00
_cell.angle_beta   90.00
_cell.angle_gamma   90.00
#
_symmetry.space_group_name_H-M   'P 1'
#
loop_
_entity.id
_entity.type
_entity.pdbx_description
1 polymer ?
#
loop_
_entity_poly.entity_id
_entity_poly.type
_entity_poly.pdbx_seq_one_letter_code
_entity_poly.pdbx_strand_id
1 'polypeptide(L)'
;MSLNWEMTEQDFEDVKHLLPHSVVAMITVIGLEAAFHMVKVWGGTNYPISNRRRNTRQSRILHAQLVEDIGEEAAGRLERAYVGQPFLAIPRCWDAMRELRNRFIRRQYDAMSAEGLSDLFIVRELVLAHKLSTRNIRYILKEADREAAARAQADLFAA
;
A
#
# COMPACT_ATOMS: atom_id res chain seq x y z
N MET A 1 14.98 4.34 -17.65
CA MET A 1 14.02 4.81 -16.61
C MET A 1 12.87 3.83 -16.55
N SER A 2 12.84 2.95 -15.54
CA SER A 2 11.71 2.04 -15.35
C SER A 2 10.47 2.85 -14.99
N LEU A 3 9.48 2.85 -15.89
CA LEU A 3 8.21 3.56 -15.75
C LEU A 3 7.17 2.82 -14.88
N ASN A 4 7.53 1.64 -14.38
CA ASN A 4 6.65 0.81 -13.58
C ASN A 4 6.98 0.98 -12.09
N TRP A 5 5.99 1.46 -11.34
CA TRP A 5 6.03 1.53 -9.88
C TRP A 5 6.03 0.11 -9.30
N GLU A 6 7.15 -0.29 -8.70
CA GLU A 6 7.19 -1.42 -7.78
C GLU A 6 7.20 -0.86 -6.36
N MET A 7 6.10 -1.11 -5.64
CA MET A 7 5.96 -0.71 -4.25
C MET A 7 6.92 -1.53 -3.40
N THR A 8 7.75 -0.86 -2.60
CA THR A 8 8.69 -1.52 -1.69
C THR A 8 8.11 -1.64 -0.28
N GLU A 9 8.68 -2.51 0.55
CA GLU A 9 8.31 -2.63 1.96
C GLU A 9 8.52 -1.31 2.72
N GLN A 10 9.61 -0.59 2.42
CA GLN A 10 9.92 0.70 3.03
C GLN A 10 8.86 1.75 2.71
N ASP A 11 8.41 1.82 1.44
CA ASP A 11 7.34 2.73 1.06
C ASP A 11 6.06 2.43 1.87
N PHE A 12 5.75 1.15 2.13
CA PHE A 12 4.56 0.78 2.89
C PHE A 12 4.64 1.17 4.37
N GLU A 13 5.82 1.09 4.99
CA GLU A 13 6.02 1.59 6.36
C GLU A 13 5.88 3.12 6.43
N ASP A 14 6.38 3.86 5.43
CA ASP A 14 6.28 5.33 5.38
C ASP A 14 4.82 5.84 5.33
N VAL A 15 3.88 5.03 4.85
CA VAL A 15 2.44 5.36 4.79
C VAL A 15 1.58 4.62 5.80
N LYS A 16 2.21 3.97 6.79
CA LYS A 16 1.51 3.22 7.85
C LYS A 16 0.46 4.05 8.59
N HIS A 17 0.71 5.34 8.75
CA HIS A 17 -0.21 6.30 9.37
C HIS A 17 -1.51 6.54 8.55
N LEU A 18 -1.51 6.19 7.26
CA LEU A 18 -2.68 6.26 6.38
C LEU A 18 -3.39 4.92 6.22
N LEU A 19 -2.87 3.85 6.83
CA LEU A 19 -3.46 2.53 6.71
C LEU A 19 -4.71 2.39 7.59
N PRO A 20 -5.76 1.70 7.10
CA PRO A 20 -6.90 1.35 7.93
C PRO A 20 -6.49 0.51 9.15
N HIS A 21 -7.20 0.69 10.26
CA HIS A 21 -6.91 -0.03 11.51
C HIS A 21 -6.85 -1.56 11.33
N SER A 22 -7.68 -2.12 10.44
CA SER A 22 -7.68 -3.56 10.13
C SER A 22 -6.36 -4.04 9.51
N VAL A 23 -5.69 -3.21 8.70
CA VAL A 23 -4.40 -3.54 8.08
C VAL A 23 -3.27 -3.36 9.07
N VAL A 24 -3.35 -2.35 9.94
CA VAL A 24 -2.39 -2.21 11.04
C VAL A 24 -2.44 -3.45 11.96
N ALA A 25 -3.65 -3.91 12.32
CA ALA A 25 -3.83 -5.15 13.08
C ALA A 25 -3.26 -6.37 12.32
N MET A 26 -3.49 -6.47 11.02
CA MET A 26 -2.91 -7.52 10.19
C MET A 26 -1.37 -7.50 10.24
N ILE A 27 -0.74 -6.33 10.05
CA ILE A 27 0.73 -6.16 10.16
C ILE A 27 1.23 -6.65 11.51
N THR A 28 0.53 -6.36 12.62
CA THR A 28 0.95 -6.84 13.95
C THR A 28 0.87 -8.36 14.10
N VAL A 29 -0.01 -9.04 13.34
CA VAL A 29 -0.20 -10.50 13.43
C VAL A 29 0.76 -11.25 12.51
N ILE A 30 0.86 -10.84 11.24
CA ILE A 30 1.60 -11.60 10.21
C ILE A 30 2.95 -10.99 9.85
N GLY A 31 3.23 -9.76 10.26
CA GLY A 31 4.40 -8.99 9.85
C GLY A 31 4.12 -8.06 8.68
N LEU A 32 5.03 -7.10 8.47
CA LEU A 32 4.89 -6.07 7.44
C LEU A 32 4.93 -6.66 6.03
N GLU A 33 5.95 -7.44 5.72
CA GLU A 33 6.14 -8.10 4.42
C GLU A 33 4.91 -8.93 3.97
N ALA A 34 4.38 -9.78 4.87
CA ALA A 34 3.24 -10.62 4.57
C ALA A 34 1.95 -9.79 4.37
N ALA A 35 1.70 -8.81 5.24
CA ALA A 35 0.55 -7.91 5.11
C ALA A 35 0.63 -7.06 3.83
N PHE A 36 1.83 -6.63 3.48
CA PHE A 36 2.10 -5.92 2.25
C PHE A 36 1.76 -6.76 1.01
N HIS A 37 2.22 -8.02 0.96
CA HIS A 37 1.88 -8.94 -0.12
C HIS A 37 0.36 -9.14 -0.25
N MET A 38 -0.33 -9.34 0.89
CA MET A 38 -1.79 -9.47 0.92
C MET A 38 -2.50 -8.23 0.36
N VAL A 39 -2.11 -7.02 0.78
CA VAL A 39 -2.73 -5.78 0.27
C VAL A 39 -2.45 -5.60 -1.22
N LYS A 40 -1.23 -5.91 -1.68
CA LYS A 40 -0.82 -5.78 -3.09
C LYS A 40 -1.60 -6.70 -4.02
N VAL A 41 -1.79 -7.96 -3.63
CA VAL A 41 -2.44 -8.97 -4.48
C VAL A 41 -3.96 -8.98 -4.28
N TRP A 42 -4.41 -8.90 -3.03
CA TRP A 42 -5.81 -9.14 -2.65
C TRP A 42 -6.54 -7.86 -2.19
N GLY A 43 -5.93 -6.69 -2.32
CA GLY A 43 -6.53 -5.41 -1.94
C GLY A 43 -7.89 -5.18 -2.61
N GLY A 44 -8.93 -4.99 -1.80
CA GLY A 44 -10.32 -4.77 -2.23
C GLY A 44 -11.16 -6.04 -2.29
N THR A 45 -10.64 -7.16 -1.80
CA THR A 45 -11.34 -8.45 -1.80
C THR A 45 -11.62 -8.93 -0.37
N ASN A 46 -12.48 -9.93 -0.27
CA ASN A 46 -12.69 -10.71 0.94
C ASN A 46 -11.90 -12.01 0.80
N TYR A 47 -10.77 -12.10 1.50
CA TYR A 47 -9.92 -13.28 1.45
C TYR A 47 -10.56 -14.43 2.24
N PRO A 48 -10.78 -15.59 1.62
CA PRO A 48 -11.35 -16.74 2.31
C PRO A 48 -10.34 -17.34 3.29
N ILE A 49 -10.65 -17.35 4.58
CA ILE A 49 -9.78 -17.93 5.61
C ILE A 49 -10.20 -19.39 5.86
N SER A 50 -9.20 -20.27 5.93
CA SER A 50 -9.40 -21.66 6.28
C SER A 50 -9.86 -21.80 7.73
N ASN A 51 -10.94 -22.55 7.97
CA ASN A 51 -11.31 -22.94 9.32
C ASN A 51 -10.66 -24.29 9.61
N ARG A 52 -9.42 -24.26 10.11
CA ARG A 52 -8.60 -25.45 10.41
C ARG A 52 -9.31 -26.50 11.28
N ARG A 53 -10.36 -26.12 12.03
CA ARG A 53 -11.19 -27.05 12.84
C ARG A 53 -12.12 -27.91 11.98
N ARG A 54 -12.57 -27.41 10.84
CA ARG A 54 -13.39 -28.15 9.88
C ARG A 54 -12.41 -28.78 8.88
N ASN A 55 -12.00 -30.03 9.13
CA ASN A 55 -11.07 -30.79 8.28
C ASN A 55 -11.68 -31.18 6.91
N THR A 56 -12.22 -30.20 6.20
CA THR A 56 -12.86 -30.31 4.90
C THR A 56 -11.83 -30.10 3.80
N ARG A 57 -12.02 -30.74 2.63
CA ARG A 57 -11.18 -30.55 1.44
C ARG A 57 -10.98 -29.07 1.09
N GLN A 58 -12.03 -28.25 1.21
CA GLN A 58 -11.97 -26.81 0.97
C GLN A 58 -11.03 -26.08 1.95
N SER A 59 -11.03 -26.44 3.24
CA SER A 59 -10.13 -25.81 4.23
C SER A 59 -8.67 -26.13 3.94
N ARG A 60 -8.36 -27.34 3.45
CA ARG A 60 -6.98 -27.70 3.09
C ARG A 60 -6.47 -26.92 1.87
N ILE A 61 -7.35 -26.69 0.89
CA ILE A 61 -7.03 -25.90 -0.31
C ILE A 61 -6.78 -24.43 0.08
N LEU A 62 -7.68 -23.84 0.88
CA LEU A 62 -7.54 -22.45 1.34
C LEU A 62 -6.28 -22.24 2.18
N HIS A 63 -5.95 -23.22 3.05
CA HIS A 63 -4.72 -23.18 3.82
C HIS A 63 -3.48 -23.23 2.91
N ALA A 64 -3.43 -24.17 1.96
CA ALA A 64 -2.31 -24.27 1.02
C ALA A 64 -2.11 -22.99 0.21
N GLN A 65 -3.20 -22.34 -0.24
CA GLN A 65 -3.14 -21.07 -0.94
C GLN A 65 -2.59 -19.95 -0.04
N LEU A 66 -3.01 -19.90 1.23
CA LEU A 66 -2.48 -18.92 2.19
C LEU A 66 -0.99 -19.14 2.47
N VAL A 67 -0.54 -20.39 2.55
CA VAL A 67 0.88 -20.73 2.71
C VAL A 67 1.70 -20.32 1.48
N GLU A 68 1.15 -20.50 0.28
CA GLU A 68 1.78 -20.03 -0.96
C GLU A 68 1.89 -18.49 -1.00
N ASP A 69 0.85 -17.79 -0.52
CA ASP A 69 0.80 -16.33 -0.53
C ASP A 69 1.72 -15.67 0.51
N ILE A 70 1.80 -16.19 1.74
CA ILE A 70 2.47 -15.51 2.86
C ILE A 70 3.42 -16.39 3.69
N GLY A 71 3.53 -17.68 3.37
CA GLY A 71 4.34 -18.64 4.11
C GLY A 71 3.64 -19.28 5.31
N GLU A 72 4.13 -20.44 5.73
CA GLU A 72 3.52 -21.31 6.75
C GLU A 72 3.34 -20.62 8.11
N GLU A 73 4.38 -19.97 8.60
CA GLU A 73 4.37 -19.30 9.92
C GLU A 73 3.36 -18.14 9.96
N ALA A 74 3.33 -17.31 8.91
CA ALA A 74 2.41 -16.19 8.80
C ALA A 74 0.97 -16.67 8.62
N ALA A 75 0.74 -17.68 7.77
CA ALA A 75 -0.56 -18.33 7.60
C ALA A 75 -1.10 -18.86 8.93
N GLY A 76 -0.27 -19.57 9.70
CA GLY A 76 -0.64 -20.09 11.01
C GLY A 76 -0.93 -19.01 12.06
N ARG A 77 -0.26 -17.85 12.00
CA ARG A 77 -0.60 -16.69 12.85
C ARG A 77 -1.93 -16.07 12.44
N LEU A 78 -2.17 -15.89 11.14
CA LEU A 78 -3.41 -15.31 10.61
C LEU A 78 -4.63 -16.16 10.95
N GLU A 79 -4.57 -17.46 10.69
CA GLU A 79 -5.66 -18.39 10.97
C GLU A 79 -6.00 -18.44 12.46
N ARG A 80 -4.99 -18.31 13.34
CA ARG A 80 -5.19 -18.25 14.80
C ARG A 80 -5.80 -16.92 15.26
N ALA A 81 -5.41 -15.80 14.66
CA ALA A 81 -5.92 -14.50 15.04
C ALA A 81 -7.38 -14.29 14.58
N TYR A 82 -7.75 -14.82 13.42
CA TYR A 82 -9.06 -14.64 12.80
C TYR A 82 -9.96 -15.89 12.88
N VAL A 83 -9.74 -16.75 13.88
CA VAL A 83 -10.55 -17.97 14.09
C VAL A 83 -12.05 -17.63 14.11
N GLY A 84 -12.83 -18.38 13.32
CA GLY A 84 -14.28 -18.27 13.30
C GLY A 84 -14.82 -17.25 12.29
N GLN A 85 -13.95 -16.44 11.67
CA GLN A 85 -14.34 -15.59 10.54
C GLN A 85 -14.16 -16.37 9.23
N PRO A 86 -15.21 -16.52 8.40
CA PRO A 86 -15.08 -17.21 7.13
C PRO A 86 -14.30 -16.39 6.08
N PHE A 87 -14.26 -15.07 6.24
CA PHE A 87 -13.62 -14.15 5.32
C PHE A 87 -12.93 -13.00 6.07
N LEU A 88 -11.80 -12.55 5.54
CA LEU A 88 -11.08 -11.37 5.99
C LEU A 88 -11.14 -10.30 4.91
N ALA A 89 -11.72 -9.14 5.23
CA ALA A 89 -11.76 -8.01 4.33
C ALA A 89 -10.36 -7.37 4.23
N ILE A 90 -9.77 -7.38 3.04
CA ILE A 90 -8.48 -6.74 2.76
C ILE A 90 -8.77 -5.41 2.07
N PRO A 91 -8.58 -4.26 2.72
CA PRO A 91 -8.83 -2.99 2.09
C PRO A 91 -7.79 -2.67 1.02
N ARG A 92 -8.20 -1.93 -0.01
CA ARG A 92 -7.31 -1.40 -1.07
C ARG A 92 -6.27 -0.40 -0.56
N CYS A 93 -6.44 0.10 0.66
CA CYS A 93 -5.63 1.18 1.24
C CYS A 93 -5.53 2.39 0.31
N TRP A 94 -6.65 2.81 -0.30
CA TRP A 94 -6.68 3.84 -1.36
C TRP A 94 -5.92 5.12 -1.01
N ASP A 95 -6.05 5.61 0.23
CA ASP A 95 -5.33 6.81 0.69
C ASP A 95 -3.81 6.61 0.75
N ALA A 96 -3.36 5.49 1.31
CA ALA A 96 -1.96 5.12 1.36
C ALA A 96 -1.38 4.91 -0.05
N MET A 97 -2.11 4.17 -0.91
CA MET A 97 -1.71 3.94 -2.30
C MET A 97 -1.63 5.24 -3.11
N ARG A 98 -2.57 6.16 -2.88
CA ARG A 98 -2.58 7.47 -3.51
C ARG A 98 -1.38 8.30 -3.05
N GLU A 99 -1.09 8.33 -1.76
CA GLU A 99 0.06 9.05 -1.21
C GLU A 99 1.38 8.52 -1.80
N LEU A 100 1.55 7.21 -1.86
CA LEU A 100 2.73 6.58 -2.43
C LEU A 100 2.96 6.94 -3.90
N ARG A 101 1.91 6.85 -4.71
CA ARG A 101 1.97 7.29 -6.11
C ARG A 101 2.36 8.77 -6.20
N ASN A 102 1.79 9.63 -5.35
CA ASN A 102 2.09 11.05 -5.35
C ASN A 102 3.55 11.32 -4.97
N ARG A 103 4.08 10.66 -3.94
CA ARG A 103 5.51 10.70 -3.56
C ARG A 103 6.42 10.27 -4.70
N PHE A 104 6.06 9.20 -5.40
CA PHE A 104 6.82 8.72 -6.56
C PHE A 104 6.87 9.72 -7.70
N ILE A 105 5.74 10.35 -8.02
CA ILE A 105 5.67 11.39 -9.06
C ILE A 105 6.58 12.56 -8.69
N ARG A 106 6.60 12.99 -7.42
CA ARG A 106 7.51 14.03 -6.93
C ARG A 106 8.98 13.62 -7.07
N ARG A 107 9.34 12.41 -6.59
CA ARG A 107 10.72 11.88 -6.72
C ARG A 107 11.18 11.82 -8.19
N GLN A 108 10.31 11.42 -9.12
CA GLN A 108 10.63 11.40 -10.56
C GLN A 108 10.84 12.81 -11.11
N TYR A 109 10.00 13.76 -10.72
CA TYR A 109 10.16 15.15 -11.10
C TYR A 109 11.51 15.69 -10.62
N ASP A 110 11.85 15.46 -9.35
CA ASP A 110 13.10 15.93 -8.75
C ASP A 110 14.33 15.33 -9.46
N ALA A 111 14.28 14.03 -9.79
CA ALA A 111 15.35 13.37 -10.55
C ALA A 111 15.53 13.98 -11.95
N MET A 112 14.44 14.14 -12.71
CA MET A 112 14.48 14.74 -14.05
C MET A 112 14.88 16.22 -14.02
N SER A 113 14.49 16.95 -12.97
CA SER A 113 14.86 18.34 -12.76
C SER A 113 16.35 18.46 -12.42
N ALA A 114 16.91 17.54 -11.64
CA ALA A 114 18.34 17.47 -11.34
C ALA A 114 19.19 17.17 -12.59
N GLU A 115 18.63 16.45 -13.57
CA GLU A 115 19.23 16.23 -14.90
C GLU A 115 19.17 17.48 -15.81
N GLY A 116 18.54 18.58 -15.36
CA GLY A 116 18.46 19.84 -16.11
C GLY A 116 17.37 19.87 -17.19
N LEU A 117 16.41 18.94 -17.15
CA LEU A 117 15.28 18.93 -18.09
C LEU A 117 14.30 20.09 -17.79
N SER A 118 13.64 20.61 -18.83
CA SER A 118 12.67 21.71 -18.67
C SER A 118 11.38 21.25 -17.99
N ASP A 119 10.75 22.10 -17.16
CA ASP A 119 9.45 21.82 -16.50
C ASP A 119 8.40 21.31 -17.50
N LEU A 120 8.30 21.95 -18.66
CA LEU A 120 7.34 21.58 -19.70
C LEU A 120 7.55 20.14 -20.18
N PHE A 121 8.81 19.73 -20.35
CA PHE A 121 9.16 18.38 -20.77
C PHE A 121 8.84 17.37 -19.66
N ILE A 122 9.30 17.62 -18.44
CA ILE A 122 9.11 16.73 -17.29
C ILE A 122 7.62 16.48 -17.04
N VAL A 123 6.81 17.55 -16.99
CA VAL A 123 5.37 17.45 -16.74
C VAL A 123 4.68 16.65 -17.85
N ARG A 124 5.09 16.82 -19.12
CA ARG A 124 4.54 16.04 -20.24
C ARG A 124 4.85 14.56 -20.08
N GLU A 125 6.08 14.19 -19.76
CA GLU A 125 6.48 12.80 -19.55
C GLU A 125 5.70 12.17 -18.38
N LEU A 126 5.55 12.89 -17.26
CA LEU A 126 4.78 12.41 -16.11
C LEU A 126 3.29 12.21 -16.42
N VAL A 127 2.69 13.12 -17.20
CA VAL A 127 1.29 12.97 -17.67
C VAL A 127 1.11 11.68 -18.46
N LEU A 128 2.02 11.39 -19.40
CA LEU A 128 1.96 10.20 -20.24
C LEU A 128 2.21 8.92 -19.44
N ALA A 129 3.20 8.93 -18.54
CA ALA A 129 3.56 7.80 -17.70
C ALA A 129 2.44 7.40 -16.74
N HIS A 130 1.83 8.38 -16.05
CA HIS A 130 0.86 8.12 -14.98
C HIS A 130 -0.60 8.20 -15.43
N LYS A 131 -0.86 8.57 -16.69
CA LYS A 131 -2.20 8.77 -17.26
C LYS A 131 -3.05 9.73 -16.42
N LEU A 132 -2.42 10.80 -15.93
CA LEU A 132 -3.05 11.85 -15.15
C LEU A 132 -3.09 13.15 -15.96
N SER A 133 -4.09 14.01 -15.71
CA SER A 133 -4.12 15.32 -16.36
C SER A 133 -2.95 16.20 -15.91
N THR A 134 -2.53 17.13 -16.77
CA THR A 134 -1.51 18.14 -16.44
C THR A 134 -1.84 18.87 -15.13
N ARG A 135 -3.12 19.18 -14.91
CA ARG A 135 -3.58 19.84 -13.69
C ARG A 135 -3.34 18.96 -12.45
N ASN A 136 -3.64 17.67 -12.54
CA ASN A 136 -3.42 16.73 -11.43
C ASN A 136 -1.92 16.57 -11.12
N ILE A 137 -1.07 16.41 -12.13
CA ILE A 137 0.39 16.35 -11.92
C ILE A 137 0.86 17.63 -11.22
N ARG A 138 0.47 18.81 -11.71
CA ARG A 138 0.87 20.08 -11.07
C ARG A 138 0.34 20.23 -9.64
N TYR A 139 -0.81 19.65 -9.28
CA TYR A 139 -1.25 19.61 -7.89
C TYR A 139 -0.37 18.71 -7.04
N ILE A 140 -0.08 17.50 -7.52
CA ILE A 140 0.78 16.53 -6.83
C ILE A 140 2.17 17.13 -6.54
N LEU A 141 2.75 17.85 -7.51
CA LEU A 141 4.05 18.52 -7.36
C LEU A 141 4.04 19.65 -6.32
N LYS A 142 2.86 20.21 -5.98
CA LYS A 142 2.71 21.26 -4.96
C LYS A 142 2.34 20.71 -3.58
N GLU A 143 1.91 19.45 -3.51
CA GLU A 143 1.60 18.80 -2.24
C GLU A 143 2.90 18.48 -1.48
N ALA A 144 2.88 18.59 -0.16
CA ALA A 144 3.90 17.99 0.71
C ALA A 144 3.53 16.53 1.03
N ASP A 145 4.45 15.77 1.65
CA ASP A 145 4.12 14.46 2.20
C ASP A 145 3.00 14.59 3.24
N ARG A 146 1.97 13.73 3.17
CA ARG A 146 0.80 13.82 4.09
C ARG A 146 1.19 13.77 5.57
N GLU A 147 2.29 13.09 5.90
CA GLU A 147 2.86 13.07 7.25
C GLU A 147 3.40 14.45 7.67
N ALA A 148 4.10 15.13 6.77
CA ALA A 148 4.59 16.48 6.99
C ALA A 148 3.44 17.50 7.03
N ALA A 149 2.40 17.30 6.22
CA ALA A 149 1.21 18.16 6.21
C ALA A 149 0.40 18.02 7.52
N ALA A 150 0.23 16.79 8.04
CA ALA A 150 -0.44 16.56 9.31
C ALA A 150 0.34 17.15 10.51
N ARG A 151 1.68 17.04 10.51
CA ARG A 151 2.55 17.68 11.53
C ARG A 151 2.47 19.21 11.45
N ALA A 152 2.63 19.79 10.27
CA ALA A 152 2.55 21.24 10.08
C ALA A 152 1.18 21.84 10.49
N GLN A 153 0.09 21.11 10.27
CA GLN A 153 -1.22 21.52 10.74
C GLN A 153 -1.34 21.45 12.27
N ALA A 154 -0.75 20.45 12.93
CA ALA A 154 -0.74 20.37 14.39
C ALA A 154 0.06 21.52 15.03
N ASP A 155 1.20 21.90 14.43
CA ASP A 155 2.04 22.99 14.91
C ASP A 155 1.34 24.37 14.82
N LEU A 156 0.47 24.56 13.83
CA LEU A 156 -0.34 25.79 13.67
C LEU A 156 -1.40 25.99 14.77
N PHE A 157 -1.86 24.91 15.41
CA PHE A 157 -2.82 24.97 16.53
C PHE A 157 -2.16 24.90 17.91
N ALA A 158 -0.84 24.75 17.96
CA ALA A 158 -0.05 24.66 19.20
C ALA A 158 0.66 25.98 19.56
N ALA A 159 0.48 27.04 18.76
CA ALA A 159 0.98 28.41 18.98
C ALA A 159 -0.17 29.35 19.38
#